data_AF-A0AAD2DGM1-F1
#
_entry.id   AF-A0AAD2DGM1-F1
#
_cell.length_a   1.000
_cell.length_b   1.000
_cell.length_c   1.000
_cell.angle_alpha   90.00
_cell.angle_beta   90.00
_cell.angle_gamma   90.00
#
_symmetry.space_group_name_H-M   'P 1'
#
loop_
_entity.id
_entity.type
_entity.pdbx_description
1 polymer ?
#
loop_
_entity_poly.entity_id
_entity_poly.type
_entity_poly.pdbx_seq_one_letter_code
_entity_poly.pdbx_strand_id
1 'polypeptide(L)'
;MTTISYQSAADTIYHSHHIPVEELIFNRDHQSEIIKFLEAVDRIQLSPADGTESGDLNSMAMVRLKHEFLTVLTAQSDPIGTVDLITSNRSSLTSIGYEDYLSVYNSPSDEVILYLRHVAERLNSGGHLGDCIKIYKSVRKPFFRTMMKQLRLEELYMGWNAKRFISASRKRDFYGKS
;
A
#
# COMPACT_ATOMS: atom_id res chain seq x y z
N MET A 1 -20.80 -11.06 18.31
CA MET A 1 -20.16 -11.63 17.10
C MET A 1 -21.07 -12.71 16.57
N THR A 2 -21.83 -12.41 15.52
CA THR A 2 -22.62 -13.38 14.77
C THR A 2 -21.69 -14.12 13.83
N THR A 3 -21.39 -15.38 14.13
CA THR A 3 -20.61 -16.24 13.25
C THR A 3 -21.45 -16.59 12.03
N ILE A 4 -21.08 -16.09 10.85
CA ILE A 4 -21.75 -16.47 9.60
C ILE A 4 -21.61 -17.98 9.35
N SER A 5 -22.61 -18.59 8.71
CA SER A 5 -22.55 -20.01 8.36
C SER A 5 -21.54 -20.24 7.23
N TYR A 6 -21.04 -21.48 7.09
CA TYR A 6 -20.12 -21.83 6.00
C TYR A 6 -20.76 -21.60 4.62
N GLN A 7 -22.02 -21.99 4.45
CA GLN A 7 -22.75 -21.77 3.19
C GLN A 7 -22.86 -20.28 2.87
N SER A 8 -23.22 -19.45 3.86
CA SER A 8 -23.30 -17.99 3.66
C SER A 8 -21.93 -17.39 3.34
N ALA A 9 -20.85 -17.95 3.88
CA ALA A 9 -19.49 -17.54 3.55
C ALA A 9 -19.13 -17.90 2.11
N ALA A 10 -19.41 -19.14 1.69
CA ALA A 10 -19.17 -19.62 0.32
C ALA A 10 -19.94 -18.77 -0.70
N ASP A 11 -21.23 -18.51 -0.46
CA ASP A 11 -22.06 -17.68 -1.34
C ASP A 11 -21.49 -16.26 -1.47
N THR A 12 -20.99 -15.70 -0.36
CA THR A 12 -20.34 -14.38 -0.35
C THR A 12 -19.06 -14.39 -1.19
N ILE A 13 -18.21 -15.40 -1.05
CA ILE A 13 -16.97 -15.53 -1.85
C ILE A 13 -17.27 -15.71 -3.34
N TYR A 14 -18.24 -16.56 -3.69
CA TYR A 14 -18.68 -16.74 -5.08
C TYR A 14 -19.19 -15.42 -5.66
N HIS A 15 -20.08 -14.74 -4.96
CA HIS A 15 -20.61 -13.45 -5.40
C HIS A 15 -19.48 -12.44 -5.61
N SER A 16 -18.61 -12.26 -4.62
CA SER A 16 -17.48 -11.33 -4.68
C SER A 16 -16.45 -11.67 -5.76
N HIS A 17 -16.32 -12.94 -6.16
CA HIS A 17 -15.45 -13.31 -7.27
C HIS A 17 -16.02 -12.90 -8.64
N HIS A 18 -17.35 -12.87 -8.78
CA HIS A 18 -18.03 -12.49 -10.01
C HIS A 18 -18.27 -10.97 -10.15
N ILE A 19 -18.11 -10.19 -9.08
CA ILE A 19 -18.13 -8.73 -9.15
C ILE A 19 -16.99 -8.28 -10.09
N PRO A 20 -17.25 -7.43 -11.10
CA PRO A 20 -16.24 -6.90 -11.99
C PRO A 20 -15.03 -6.34 -11.24
N VAL A 21 -13.86 -6.49 -11.81
CA VAL A 21 -12.57 -6.12 -11.21
C VAL A 21 -12.48 -4.60 -11.01
N GLU A 22 -13.23 -3.85 -11.82
CA GLU A 22 -13.42 -2.40 -11.80
C GLU A 22 -14.35 -1.95 -10.67
N GLU A 23 -15.21 -2.83 -10.17
CA GLU A 23 -16.13 -2.57 -9.07
C GLU A 23 -15.52 -3.13 -7.78
N LEU A 24 -14.79 -2.27 -7.08
CA LEU A 24 -14.16 -2.61 -5.82
C LEU A 24 -15.23 -2.96 -4.78
N ILE A 25 -14.98 -4.01 -4.00
CA ILE A 25 -15.73 -4.21 -2.74
C ILE A 25 -15.51 -2.97 -1.84
N PHE A 26 -14.35 -2.32 -1.98
CA PHE A 26 -14.02 -1.04 -1.36
C PHE A 26 -14.53 0.19 -2.13
N ASN A 27 -15.76 0.15 -2.65
CA ASN A 27 -16.44 1.39 -2.98
C ASN A 27 -16.91 2.05 -1.66
N ARG A 28 -16.57 3.31 -1.43
CA ARG A 28 -16.61 3.98 -0.10
C ARG A 28 -17.98 3.93 0.61
N ASP A 29 -19.05 3.61 -0.09
CA ASP A 29 -20.42 3.65 0.44
C ASP A 29 -20.89 2.33 1.07
N HIS A 30 -20.08 1.26 1.03
CA HIS A 30 -20.52 -0.09 1.40
C HIS A 30 -19.64 -0.81 2.43
N GLN A 31 -19.24 -0.13 3.53
CA GLN A 31 -18.47 -0.73 4.64
C GLN A 31 -19.02 -2.06 5.16
N SER A 32 -20.35 -2.23 5.16
CA SER A 32 -20.97 -3.47 5.61
C SER A 32 -20.66 -4.68 4.70
N GLU A 33 -20.45 -4.46 3.41
CA GLU A 33 -20.11 -5.52 2.44
C GLU A 33 -18.65 -5.95 2.62
N ILE A 34 -17.76 -4.99 2.90
CA ILE A 34 -16.36 -5.26 3.25
C ILE A 34 -16.29 -6.14 4.49
N ILE A 35 -17.00 -5.78 5.56
CA ILE A 35 -17.01 -6.56 6.81
C ILE A 35 -17.52 -7.98 6.55
N LYS A 36 -18.66 -8.12 5.84
CA LYS A 36 -19.23 -9.44 5.50
C LYS A 36 -18.26 -10.28 4.69
N PHE A 37 -17.59 -9.69 3.70
CA PHE A 37 -16.60 -10.39 2.90
C PHE A 37 -15.41 -10.84 3.75
N LEU A 38 -14.86 -9.97 4.60
CA LEU A 38 -13.74 -10.32 5.47
C LEU A 38 -14.10 -11.42 6.49
N GLU A 39 -15.33 -11.38 7.04
CA GLU A 39 -15.85 -12.47 7.88
C GLU A 39 -16.01 -13.78 7.11
N ALA A 40 -16.41 -13.72 5.84
CA ALA A 40 -16.47 -14.89 4.96
C ALA A 40 -15.10 -15.49 4.70
N VAL A 41 -14.09 -14.65 4.46
CA VAL A 41 -12.71 -15.13 4.33
C VAL A 41 -12.26 -15.85 5.60
N ASP A 42 -12.46 -15.26 6.77
CA ASP A 42 -12.08 -15.87 8.05
C ASP A 42 -12.78 -17.22 8.23
N ARG A 43 -14.08 -17.28 7.87
CA ARG A 43 -14.88 -18.50 8.00
C ARG A 43 -14.42 -19.63 7.09
N ILE A 44 -13.98 -19.31 5.87
CA ILE A 44 -13.42 -20.28 4.92
C ILE A 44 -12.02 -20.73 5.36
N GLN A 45 -11.15 -19.81 5.79
CA GLN A 45 -9.81 -20.13 6.27
C GLN A 45 -9.78 -20.98 7.55
N LEU A 46 -10.77 -20.79 8.44
CA LEU A 46 -10.94 -21.60 9.66
C LEU A 46 -11.53 -22.98 9.38
N SER A 47 -12.18 -23.18 8.22
CA SER A 47 -12.76 -24.47 7.88
C SER A 47 -11.65 -25.45 7.53
N PRO A 48 -11.56 -26.63 8.18
CA PRO A 48 -10.61 -27.65 7.75
C PRO A 48 -10.86 -27.97 6.28
N ALA A 49 -9.77 -28.07 5.51
CA ALA A 49 -9.80 -28.38 4.08
C ALA A 49 -10.18 -29.86 3.88
N ASP A 50 -11.39 -30.23 4.27
CA ASP A 50 -11.90 -31.61 4.16
C ASP A 50 -12.43 -31.92 2.73
N GLY A 51 -12.23 -31.01 1.77
CA GLY A 51 -12.59 -31.20 0.36
C GLY A 51 -12.00 -30.14 -0.59
N THR A 52 -11.89 -30.50 -1.87
CA THR A 52 -11.38 -29.65 -2.97
C THR A 52 -12.08 -28.29 -3.05
N GLU A 53 -13.40 -28.28 -2.81
CA GLU A 53 -14.24 -27.07 -2.87
C GLU A 53 -13.80 -25.99 -1.86
N SER A 54 -13.41 -26.39 -0.65
CA SER A 54 -12.90 -25.44 0.36
C SER A 54 -11.57 -24.80 -0.08
N GLY A 55 -10.73 -25.59 -0.76
CA GLY A 55 -9.47 -25.11 -1.36
C GLY A 55 -9.69 -24.12 -2.49
N ASP A 56 -10.68 -24.38 -3.36
CA ASP A 56 -11.05 -23.49 -4.46
C ASP A 56 -11.62 -22.17 -3.94
N LEU A 57 -12.54 -22.22 -2.98
CA LEU A 57 -13.10 -21.03 -2.32
C LEU A 57 -12.03 -20.19 -1.64
N ASN A 58 -11.11 -20.83 -0.90
CA ASN A 58 -10.00 -20.10 -0.29
C ASN A 58 -9.12 -19.44 -1.37
N SER A 59 -8.83 -20.15 -2.46
CA SER A 59 -8.04 -19.60 -3.57
C SER A 59 -8.72 -18.39 -4.22
N MET A 60 -10.03 -18.48 -4.47
CA MET A 60 -10.84 -17.38 -4.99
C MET A 60 -10.81 -16.16 -4.05
N ALA A 61 -10.98 -16.39 -2.75
CA ALA A 61 -10.90 -15.35 -1.73
C ALA A 61 -9.52 -14.66 -1.72
N MET A 62 -8.44 -15.43 -1.79
CA MET A 62 -7.07 -14.91 -1.80
C MET A 62 -6.77 -14.11 -3.07
N VAL A 63 -7.27 -14.55 -4.22
CA VAL A 63 -7.17 -13.79 -5.49
C VAL A 63 -7.87 -12.45 -5.37
N ARG A 64 -9.10 -12.43 -4.83
CA ARG A 64 -9.85 -11.17 -4.65
C ARG A 64 -9.16 -10.23 -3.67
N LEU A 65 -8.69 -10.72 -2.52
CA LEU A 65 -7.95 -9.91 -1.54
C LEU A 65 -6.68 -9.29 -2.12
N LYS A 66 -5.92 -10.04 -2.93
CA LYS A 66 -4.73 -9.50 -3.62
C LYS A 66 -5.09 -8.38 -4.58
N HIS A 67 -6.17 -8.55 -5.33
CA HIS A 67 -6.65 -7.55 -6.27
C HIS A 67 -7.09 -6.26 -5.56
N GLU A 68 -7.89 -6.38 -4.52
CA GLU A 68 -8.33 -5.22 -3.72
C GLU A 68 -7.13 -4.51 -3.08
N PHE A 69 -6.17 -5.25 -2.51
CA PHE A 69 -4.95 -4.69 -1.93
C PHE A 69 -4.13 -3.90 -2.96
N LEU A 70 -3.95 -4.46 -4.16
CA LEU A 70 -3.25 -3.79 -5.27
C LEU A 70 -3.98 -2.51 -5.68
N THR A 71 -5.30 -2.58 -5.84
CA THR A 71 -6.08 -1.45 -6.35
C THR A 71 -6.09 -0.29 -5.38
N VAL A 72 -6.34 -0.55 -4.09
CA VAL A 72 -6.28 0.48 -3.05
C VAL A 72 -4.87 1.08 -2.95
N LEU A 73 -3.82 0.26 -2.99
CA LEU A 73 -2.45 0.79 -2.99
C LEU A 73 -2.12 1.67 -4.19
N THR A 74 -2.63 1.31 -5.37
CA THR A 74 -2.41 2.05 -6.62
C THR A 74 -3.12 3.40 -6.57
N ALA A 75 -4.39 3.44 -6.15
CA ALA A 75 -5.13 4.68 -5.96
C ALA A 75 -4.44 5.63 -4.95
N GLN A 76 -3.76 5.09 -3.94
CA GLN A 76 -2.96 5.87 -2.98
C GLN A 76 -1.57 6.28 -3.49
N SER A 77 -1.19 5.80 -4.67
CA SER A 77 0.11 6.04 -5.29
C SER A 77 0.01 6.80 -6.60
N ASP A 78 -1.18 7.24 -6.99
CA ASP A 78 -1.40 8.07 -8.17
C ASP A 78 -0.93 9.51 -7.88
N PRO A 79 0.11 10.02 -8.58
CA PRO A 79 0.66 11.36 -8.33
C PRO A 79 -0.24 12.51 -8.81
N ILE A 80 -1.42 12.19 -9.35
CA ILE A 80 -2.17 13.04 -10.29
C ILE A 80 -2.70 14.35 -9.67
N GLY A 81 -2.72 14.50 -8.34
CA GLY A 81 -3.12 15.76 -7.69
C GLY A 81 -1.99 16.66 -7.21
N THR A 82 -0.75 16.16 -7.10
CA THR A 82 0.33 16.90 -6.41
C THR A 82 1.13 17.81 -7.33
N VAL A 83 1.05 17.58 -8.64
CA VAL A 83 1.86 18.26 -9.67
C VAL A 83 1.45 19.71 -9.93
N ASP A 84 0.15 20.03 -9.85
CA ASP A 84 -0.34 21.40 -10.06
C ASP A 84 -0.13 22.31 -8.85
N LEU A 85 -0.11 21.72 -7.64
CA LEU A 85 0.12 22.45 -6.39
C LEU A 85 1.59 22.85 -6.22
N ILE A 86 2.54 21.96 -6.53
CA ILE A 86 3.97 22.25 -6.38
C ILE A 86 4.45 23.27 -7.42
N THR A 87 3.89 23.26 -8.63
CA THR A 87 4.25 24.21 -9.69
C THR A 87 3.61 25.59 -9.46
N SER A 88 2.39 25.67 -8.91
CA SER A 88 1.73 26.94 -8.59
C SER A 88 2.28 27.62 -7.32
N ASN A 89 2.74 26.88 -6.31
CA ASN A 89 3.21 27.47 -5.05
C ASN A 89 4.64 28.02 -5.06
N ARG A 90 5.39 27.89 -6.16
CA ARG A 90 6.71 28.52 -6.29
C ARG A 90 6.65 30.05 -6.34
N SER A 91 5.48 30.64 -6.62
CA SER A 91 5.30 32.10 -6.74
C SER A 91 4.76 32.82 -5.49
N SER A 92 4.27 32.10 -4.47
CA SER A 92 3.66 32.70 -3.28
C SER A 92 4.36 32.26 -1.99
N LEU A 93 5.67 32.47 -1.91
CA LEU A 93 6.48 32.16 -0.73
C LEU A 93 6.42 33.29 0.33
N THR A 94 5.23 33.70 0.76
CA THR A 94 5.04 34.45 1.99
C THR A 94 3.68 34.07 2.58
N SER A 95 3.67 33.40 3.74
CA SER A 95 2.49 33.03 4.53
C SER A 95 1.84 31.66 4.25
N ILE A 96 2.56 30.56 4.50
CA ILE A 96 1.94 29.25 4.73
C ILE A 96 2.42 28.74 6.10
N GLY A 97 1.48 28.53 7.01
CA GLY A 97 1.72 28.07 8.38
C GLY A 97 2.22 26.63 8.44
N TYR A 98 2.98 26.30 9.49
CA TYR A 98 3.64 25.01 9.72
C TYR A 98 2.71 23.79 9.65
N GLU A 99 1.40 24.00 9.81
CA GLU A 99 0.35 22.97 9.80
C GLU A 99 -0.08 22.50 8.39
N ASP A 100 0.08 23.32 7.35
CA ASP A 100 -0.29 22.96 5.97
C ASP A 100 0.77 22.02 5.34
N TYR A 101 2.00 22.06 5.86
CA TYR A 101 3.12 21.24 5.39
C TYR A 101 2.95 19.73 5.69
N LEU A 102 2.12 19.37 6.67
CA LEU A 102 1.85 17.97 7.06
C LEU A 102 0.61 17.40 6.36
N SER A 103 -0.37 18.25 6.02
CA SER A 103 -1.57 17.90 5.26
C SER A 103 -1.25 17.56 3.78
N VAL A 104 -0.26 18.23 3.20
CA VAL A 104 0.09 18.14 1.76
C VAL A 104 0.85 16.86 1.37
N TYR A 105 1.42 16.12 2.32
CA TYR A 105 2.00 14.81 2.02
C TYR A 105 0.93 13.74 2.10
N ASN A 106 0.27 13.46 0.97
CA ASN A 106 -0.45 12.23 0.54
C ASN A 106 -0.42 11.02 1.50
N SER A 107 -0.82 11.21 2.75
CA SER A 107 -0.81 10.18 3.78
C SER A 107 -2.15 9.48 3.64
N PRO A 108 -2.17 8.15 3.44
CA PRO A 108 -3.43 7.43 3.34
C PRO A 108 -4.26 7.71 4.59
N SER A 109 -5.59 7.84 4.43
CA SER A 109 -6.48 7.99 5.57
C SER A 109 -6.36 6.77 6.50
N ASP A 110 -6.64 6.95 7.79
CA ASP A 110 -6.60 5.87 8.78
C ASP A 110 -7.48 4.68 8.38
N GLU A 111 -8.62 4.93 7.74
CA GLU A 111 -9.51 3.90 7.19
C GLU A 111 -8.81 3.03 6.14
N VAL A 112 -8.04 3.65 5.23
CA VAL A 112 -7.28 2.93 4.20
C VAL A 112 -6.15 2.13 4.82
N ILE A 113 -5.47 2.68 5.83
CA ILE A 113 -4.40 1.97 6.56
C ILE A 113 -4.99 0.75 7.28
N LEU A 114 -6.10 0.94 7.99
CA LEU A 114 -6.79 -0.12 8.72
C LEU A 114 -7.28 -1.22 7.78
N TYR A 115 -7.84 -0.83 6.63
CA TYR A 115 -8.27 -1.76 5.60
C TYR A 115 -7.10 -2.60 5.04
N LEU A 116 -6.04 -1.94 4.56
CA LEU A 116 -4.87 -2.61 4.02
C LEU A 116 -4.25 -3.57 5.04
N ARG A 117 -4.26 -3.19 6.32
CA ARG A 117 -3.85 -4.06 7.42
C ARG A 117 -4.74 -5.29 7.53
N HIS A 118 -6.06 -5.15 7.58
CA HIS A 118 -6.99 -6.28 7.68
C HIS A 118 -6.91 -7.25 6.50
N VAL A 119 -6.68 -6.73 5.30
CA VAL A 119 -6.42 -7.55 4.11
C VAL A 119 -5.10 -8.29 4.23
N ALA A 120 -4.02 -7.60 4.62
CA ALA A 120 -2.70 -8.21 4.79
C ALA A 120 -2.68 -9.29 5.88
N GLU A 121 -3.41 -9.10 6.98
CA GLU A 121 -3.58 -10.09 8.04
C GLU A 121 -4.18 -11.39 7.50
N ARG A 122 -5.24 -11.31 6.69
CA ARG A 122 -5.89 -12.50 6.08
C ARG A 122 -5.06 -13.13 4.97
N LEU A 123 -4.35 -12.34 4.17
CA LEU A 123 -3.37 -12.86 3.22
C LEU A 123 -2.25 -13.60 3.95
N ASN A 124 -1.82 -13.14 5.11
CA ASN A 124 -0.83 -13.82 5.93
C ASN A 124 -1.38 -15.14 6.50
N SER A 125 -2.58 -15.13 7.08
CA SER A 125 -3.25 -16.35 7.58
C SER A 125 -3.43 -17.41 6.50
N GLY A 126 -3.67 -16.99 5.25
CA GLY A 126 -3.77 -17.87 4.08
C GLY A 126 -2.42 -18.27 3.46
N GLY A 127 -1.28 -17.87 4.02
CA GLY A 127 0.06 -18.22 3.49
C GLY A 127 0.53 -17.37 2.29
N HIS A 128 -0.15 -16.28 1.98
CA HIS A 128 0.13 -15.40 0.83
C HIS A 128 0.87 -14.10 1.18
N LEU A 129 1.50 -14.01 2.36
CA LEU A 129 2.26 -12.82 2.77
C LEU A 129 3.35 -12.43 1.76
N GLY A 130 4.03 -13.42 1.16
CA GLY A 130 5.05 -13.17 0.13
C GLY A 130 4.51 -12.42 -1.08
N ASP A 131 3.29 -12.74 -1.52
CA ASP A 131 2.62 -12.06 -2.63
C ASP A 131 2.17 -10.65 -2.24
N CYS A 132 1.63 -10.49 -1.02
CA CYS A 132 1.27 -9.19 -0.46
C CYS A 132 2.47 -8.21 -0.46
N ILE A 133 3.65 -8.68 -0.03
CA ILE A 133 4.88 -7.88 -0.03
C ILE A 133 5.33 -7.54 -1.46
N LYS A 134 5.22 -8.48 -2.41
CA LYS A 134 5.56 -8.23 -3.81
C LYS A 134 4.67 -7.14 -4.41
N ILE A 135 3.36 -7.21 -4.19
CA ILE A 135 2.38 -6.19 -4.63
C ILE A 135 2.72 -4.81 -4.04
N TYR A 136 2.96 -4.75 -2.73
CA TYR A 136 3.36 -3.49 -2.09
C TYR A 136 4.61 -2.89 -2.73
N LYS A 137 5.64 -3.72 -2.95
CA LYS A 137 6.89 -3.30 -3.57
C LYS A 137 6.70 -2.87 -5.03
N SER A 138 5.85 -3.53 -5.81
CA SER A 138 5.63 -3.19 -7.21
C SER A 138 4.93 -1.84 -7.38
N VAL A 139 4.12 -1.43 -6.41
CA VAL A 139 3.42 -0.13 -6.43
C VAL A 139 4.26 0.98 -5.79
N ARG A 140 4.74 0.79 -4.55
CA ARG A 140 5.36 1.87 -3.78
C ARG A 140 6.77 2.22 -4.23
N LYS A 141 7.54 1.26 -4.76
CA LYS A 141 8.91 1.50 -5.24
C LYS A 141 8.97 2.47 -6.44
N PRO A 142 8.20 2.30 -7.53
CA PRO A 142 8.20 3.26 -8.62
C PRO A 142 7.64 4.62 -8.20
N PHE A 143 6.56 4.65 -7.40
CA PHE A 143 6.03 5.89 -6.82
C PHE A 143 7.11 6.70 -6.10
N PHE A 144 7.83 6.06 -5.16
CA PHE A 144 8.89 6.72 -4.40
C PHE A 144 10.05 7.19 -5.28
N ARG A 145 10.41 6.41 -6.31
CA ARG A 145 11.44 6.81 -7.28
C ARG A 145 11.03 8.06 -8.06
N THR A 146 9.79 8.12 -8.53
CA THR A 146 9.25 9.30 -9.23
C THR A 146 9.28 10.53 -8.32
N MET A 147 8.87 10.39 -7.05
CA MET A 147 8.93 11.47 -6.07
C MET A 147 10.36 11.97 -5.81
N MET A 148 11.33 11.05 -5.65
CA MET A 148 12.74 11.41 -5.47
C MET A 148 13.32 12.16 -6.69
N LYS A 149 12.95 11.74 -7.90
CA LYS A 149 13.30 12.44 -9.15
C LYS A 149 12.75 13.85 -9.19
N GLN A 150 11.46 13.99 -8.89
CA GLN A 150 10.78 15.29 -8.90
C GLN A 150 11.41 16.27 -7.91
N LEU A 151 11.77 15.80 -6.73
CA LEU A 151 12.44 16.62 -5.70
C LEU A 151 13.94 16.85 -5.99
N ARG A 152 14.48 16.36 -7.12
CA ARG A 152 15.92 16.36 -7.46
C ARG A 152 16.82 15.80 -6.35
N LEU A 153 16.27 14.95 -5.49
CA LEU A 153 17.01 14.32 -4.39
C LEU A 153 17.99 13.27 -4.92
N GLU A 154 17.81 12.80 -6.15
CA GLU A 154 18.77 11.91 -6.82
C GLU A 154 20.15 12.58 -6.98
N GLU A 155 20.20 13.90 -7.22
CA GLU A 155 21.45 14.68 -7.32
C GLU A 155 22.17 14.75 -5.95
N LEU A 156 21.41 14.78 -4.86
CA LEU A 156 21.93 14.80 -3.49
C LEU A 156 22.38 13.42 -3.01
N TYR A 157 21.68 12.35 -3.41
CA TYR A 157 22.06 10.98 -3.07
C TYR A 157 23.40 10.58 -3.72
N MET A 158 23.66 11.02 -4.96
CA MET A 158 24.96 10.85 -5.63
C MET A 158 26.03 11.78 -5.03
N GLY A 159 25.69 13.03 -4.73
CA GLY A 159 26.60 14.01 -4.14
C GLY A 159 27.03 13.70 -2.69
N TRP A 160 26.18 13.02 -1.89
CA TRP A 160 26.51 12.60 -0.52
C TRP A 160 27.63 11.56 -0.50
N ASN A 161 27.59 10.58 -1.42
CA ASN A 161 28.65 9.59 -1.56
C ASN A 161 29.95 10.23 -2.05
N ALA A 162 29.90 11.21 -2.95
CA ALA A 162 31.08 11.95 -3.39
C ALA A 162 31.72 12.81 -2.27
N LYS A 163 30.92 13.46 -1.42
CA LYS A 163 31.40 14.30 -0.31
C LYS A 163 32.07 13.48 0.80
N ARG A 164 31.72 12.20 0.97
CA ARG A 164 32.38 11.28 1.91
C ARG A 164 33.82 10.92 1.48
N PHE A 165 34.09 10.84 0.17
CA PHE A 165 35.45 10.63 -0.34
C PHE A 165 36.34 11.88 -0.18
N ILE A 166 35.75 13.08 -0.27
CA ILE A 166 36.49 14.33 -0.12
C ILE A 166 36.83 14.61 1.36
N SER A 167 35.93 14.31 2.30
CA SER A 167 36.21 14.48 3.74
C SER A 167 37.17 13.43 4.31
N ALA A 168 37.21 12.23 3.75
CA ALA A 168 38.18 11.19 4.11
C ALA A 168 39.60 11.46 3.57
N SER A 169 39.71 12.23 2.49
CA SER A 169 41.01 12.56 1.87
C SER A 169 41.71 13.74 2.54
N ARG A 170 40.96 14.64 3.20
CA ARG A 170 41.54 15.83 3.86
C ARG A 170 42.15 15.58 5.24
N LYS A 171 41.95 14.40 5.84
CA LYS A 171 42.50 14.03 7.16
C LYS A 171 43.90 13.39 7.10
N ARG A 172 44.44 13.08 5.91
CA ARG A 172 45.80 12.53 5.77
C ARG A 172 46.89 13.56 5.57
N ASP A 173 46.55 14.82 5.28
CA ASP A 173 47.55 15.86 4.99
C ASP A 173 47.97 16.68 6.23
N PHE A 174 47.44 16.39 7.42
CA PHE A 174 47.71 17.16 8.65
C PHE A 174 48.61 16.45 9.70
N TYR A 175 49.10 15.25 9.44
CA TYR A 175 50.03 14.52 10.33
C TYR A 175 51.38 14.15 9.67
N GLY A 176 51.83 14.98 8.72
CA GLY A 176 53.06 14.75 7.98
C GLY A 176 53.88 16.02 7.75
N LYS A 177 54.26 16.71 8.82
CA LYS A 177 55.40 17.65 8.81
C LYS A 177 56.15 17.52 10.13
N SER A 178 57.23 16.73 10.09
CA SER A 178 58.41 16.94 10.94
C SER A 178 59.18 18.16 10.46
#